data_AF-A0AAV9DRB3-F1
#
_entry.id   AF-A0AAV9DRB3-F1
#
_cell.length_a   1.000
_cell.length_b   1.000
_cell.length_c   1.000
_cell.angle_alpha   90.00
_cell.angle_beta   90.00
_cell.angle_gamma   90.00
#
_symmetry.space_group_name_H-M   'P 1'
#
loop_
_entity.id
_entity.type
_entity.pdbx_description
1 polymer ?
#
loop_
_entity_poly.entity_id
_entity_poly.type
_entity_poly.pdbx_seq_one_letter_code
_entity_poly.pdbx_strand_id
1 'polypeptide(L)'
;MFKYLKSLILRLVGPENLKEKLLCDMEEKAWRCLESWSNQPSVDLKEAIATMIFDLTAKKLISYDPNESSENLRLNFVAFMQGLLSFPVNIPGTAYNKCLQGRKKAMKMLKRMLDERRASSPRKNGQSDFFDYVVEELMKEKSLMTEAIALNLIFALLFANFETTSLALTMAIKILTDHPAELQELMKEHEAIVRNRGNPNSGMTWKEYKSMTYTNQVINETVRLANIVPGIFRKALTDIHDTQFRQVGQ
;
A
#
# COMPACT_ATOMS: atom_id res chain seq x y z
N MET A 1 16.42 9.34 -13.08
CA MET A 1 15.96 9.04 -11.71
C MET A 1 14.60 8.33 -11.66
N PHE A 2 13.49 8.91 -12.15
CA PHE A 2 12.16 8.27 -12.07
C PHE A 2 12.08 6.87 -12.70
N LYS A 3 12.56 6.69 -13.95
CA LYS A 3 12.59 5.37 -14.63
C LYS A 3 13.34 4.30 -13.81
N TYR A 4 14.42 4.71 -13.16
CA TYR A 4 15.25 3.85 -12.32
C TYR A 4 14.52 3.46 -11.02
N LEU A 5 13.91 4.42 -10.32
CA LEU A 5 13.09 4.12 -9.13
C LEU A 5 11.91 3.20 -9.47
N LYS A 6 11.26 3.42 -10.62
CA LYS A 6 10.20 2.53 -11.12
C LYS A 6 10.71 1.10 -11.31
N SER A 7 11.92 0.92 -11.85
CA SER A 7 12.51 -0.41 -12.02
C SER A 7 12.77 -1.13 -10.70
N LEU A 8 13.14 -0.40 -9.63
CA LEU A 8 13.29 -0.96 -8.28
C LEU A 8 11.93 -1.38 -7.71
N ILE A 9 10.90 -0.55 -7.85
CA ILE A 9 9.54 -0.87 -7.39
C ILE A 9 9.00 -2.12 -8.10
N LEU A 10 9.29 -2.30 -9.40
CA LEU A 10 8.88 -3.49 -10.14
C LEU A 10 9.58 -4.78 -9.64
N ARG A 11 10.69 -4.68 -8.90
CA ARG A 11 11.23 -5.84 -8.18
C ARG A 11 10.36 -6.23 -6.99
N LEU A 12 9.62 -5.31 -6.39
CA LEU A 12 8.69 -5.62 -5.31
C LEU A 12 7.38 -6.21 -5.85
N VAL A 13 6.74 -5.49 -6.77
CA VAL A 13 5.38 -5.80 -7.26
C VAL A 13 5.37 -6.35 -8.69
N GLY A 14 6.48 -6.95 -9.12
CA GLY A 14 6.59 -7.60 -10.42
C GLY A 14 5.74 -8.88 -10.49
N PRO A 15 5.35 -9.33 -11.69
CA PRO A 15 4.47 -10.50 -11.85
C PRO A 15 4.98 -11.77 -11.15
N GLU A 16 6.29 -11.99 -11.14
CA GLU A 16 6.92 -13.14 -10.47
C GLU A 16 6.75 -13.04 -8.94
N ASN A 17 7.13 -11.92 -8.33
CA ASN A 17 7.01 -11.74 -6.88
C ASN A 17 5.54 -11.66 -6.42
N LEU A 18 4.65 -11.13 -7.25
CA LEU A 18 3.20 -11.18 -7.01
C LEU A 18 2.72 -12.63 -6.90
N LYS A 19 3.11 -13.46 -7.87
CA LYS A 19 2.71 -14.86 -7.97
C LYS A 19 3.32 -15.74 -6.88
N GLU A 20 4.61 -15.59 -6.61
CA GLU A 20 5.38 -16.55 -5.80
C GLU A 20 5.39 -16.24 -4.31
N LYS A 21 5.25 -14.96 -3.94
CA LYS A 21 5.37 -14.52 -2.55
C LYS A 21 4.12 -13.77 -2.09
N LEU A 22 3.83 -12.64 -2.73
CA LEU A 22 2.84 -11.69 -2.21
C LEU A 22 1.43 -12.26 -2.15
N LEU A 23 1.01 -13.10 -3.10
CA LEU A 23 -0.32 -13.72 -3.08
C LEU A 23 -0.56 -14.53 -1.79
N CYS A 24 0.38 -15.42 -1.45
CA CYS A 24 0.29 -16.26 -0.26
C CYS A 24 0.29 -15.41 1.03
N ASP A 25 1.16 -14.39 1.08
CA ASP A 25 1.26 -13.50 2.24
C ASP A 25 0.00 -12.65 2.45
N MET A 26 -0.60 -12.18 1.35
CA MET A 26 -1.86 -11.44 1.34
C MET A 26 -3.00 -12.32 1.83
N GLU A 27 -3.11 -13.54 1.32
CA GLU A 27 -4.11 -14.52 1.74
C GLU A 27 -3.98 -14.85 3.23
N GLU A 28 -2.77 -15.18 3.70
CA GLU A 28 -2.52 -15.53 5.10
C GLU A 28 -2.88 -14.38 6.05
N LYS A 29 -2.48 -13.13 5.71
CA LYS A 29 -2.81 -11.96 6.52
C LYS A 29 -4.31 -11.65 6.50
N ALA A 30 -4.95 -11.73 5.33
CA ALA A 30 -6.38 -11.51 5.20
C ALA A 30 -7.18 -12.55 6.01
N TRP A 31 -6.82 -13.83 5.89
CA TRP A 31 -7.47 -14.92 6.61
C TRP A 31 -7.37 -14.72 8.13
N ARG A 32 -6.17 -14.45 8.67
CA ARG A 32 -5.98 -14.22 10.11
C ARG A 32 -6.75 -13.01 10.62
N CYS A 33 -6.79 -11.93 9.84
CA CYS A 33 -7.56 -10.75 10.21
C CYS A 33 -9.07 -11.04 10.20
N LEU A 34 -9.59 -11.71 9.17
CA LEU A 34 -10.99 -12.09 9.09
C LEU A 34 -11.41 -13.05 10.22
N GLU A 35 -10.56 -14.03 10.57
CA GLU A 35 -10.79 -14.92 11.72
C GLU A 35 -10.79 -14.14 13.05
N SER A 36 -9.89 -13.18 13.22
CA SER A 36 -9.88 -12.32 14.41
C SER A 36 -11.12 -11.43 14.50
N TRP A 37 -11.62 -10.93 13.35
CA TRP A 37 -12.80 -10.07 13.29
C TRP A 37 -14.09 -10.85 13.54
N SER A 38 -14.19 -12.10 13.09
CA SER A 38 -15.39 -12.94 13.28
C SER A 38 -15.63 -13.33 14.74
N ASN A 39 -14.58 -13.32 15.57
CA ASN A 39 -14.66 -13.57 17.00
C ASN A 39 -15.09 -12.33 17.82
N GLN A 40 -15.35 -11.20 17.17
CA GLN A 40 -15.78 -9.95 17.82
C GLN A 40 -17.25 -9.65 17.53
N PRO A 41 -17.99 -9.01 18.46
CA PRO A 41 -19.39 -8.68 18.24
C PRO A 41 -19.59 -7.61 17.15
N SER A 42 -18.60 -6.74 16.95
CA SER A 42 -18.60 -5.69 15.93
C SER A 42 -17.19 -5.18 15.69
N VAL A 43 -16.91 -4.72 14.48
CA VAL A 43 -15.59 -4.19 14.08
C VAL A 43 -15.76 -2.85 13.37
N ASP A 44 -14.93 -1.86 13.70
CA ASP A 44 -14.77 -0.67 12.86
C ASP A 44 -14.03 -1.07 11.59
N LEU A 45 -14.79 -1.25 10.51
CA LEU A 45 -14.29 -1.76 9.25
C LEU A 45 -13.13 -0.92 8.69
N LYS A 46 -13.23 0.41 8.77
CA LYS A 46 -12.22 1.31 8.21
C LYS A 46 -10.92 1.16 8.98
N GLU A 47 -10.98 1.17 10.30
CA GLU A 47 -9.79 1.05 11.15
C GLU A 47 -9.16 -0.35 11.07
N ALA A 48 -9.98 -1.39 10.99
CA ALA A 48 -9.53 -2.77 10.90
C ALA A 48 -8.81 -3.06 9.58
N ILE A 49 -9.39 -2.62 8.44
CA ILE A 49 -8.76 -2.75 7.12
C ILE A 49 -7.49 -1.89 7.05
N ALA A 50 -7.55 -0.65 7.55
CA ALA A 50 -6.39 0.23 7.61
C ALA A 50 -5.22 -0.44 8.34
N THR A 51 -5.48 -1.05 9.49
CA THR A 51 -4.47 -1.78 10.27
C THR A 51 -3.95 -2.99 9.51
N MET A 52 -4.83 -3.82 8.95
CA MET A 52 -4.45 -5.01 8.17
C MET A 52 -3.51 -4.67 7.01
N ILE A 53 -3.87 -3.67 6.19
CA ILE A 53 -3.09 -3.26 5.02
C ILE A 53 -1.78 -2.60 5.43
N PHE A 54 -1.80 -1.75 6.47
CA PHE A 54 -0.58 -1.13 6.98
C PHE A 54 0.42 -2.20 7.45
N ASP A 55 -0.02 -3.15 8.28
CA ASP A 55 0.84 -4.22 8.79
C ASP A 55 1.43 -5.07 7.67
N LEU A 56 0.59 -5.47 6.70
CA LEU A 56 1.05 -6.25 5.55
C LEU A 56 2.13 -5.49 4.78
N THR A 57 1.86 -4.23 4.47
CA THR A 57 2.77 -3.36 3.70
C THR A 57 4.07 -3.12 4.47
N ALA A 58 3.98 -2.79 5.76
CA ALA A 58 5.13 -2.51 6.60
C ALA A 58 5.99 -3.76 6.83
N LYS A 59 5.38 -4.93 7.02
CA LYS A 59 6.10 -6.20 7.07
C LYS A 59 6.81 -6.50 5.75
N LYS A 60 6.17 -6.28 4.61
CA LYS A 60 6.75 -6.59 3.28
C LYS A 60 7.80 -5.59 2.81
N LEU A 61 7.66 -4.33 3.18
CA LEU A 61 8.63 -3.32 2.79
C LEU A 61 9.85 -3.33 3.71
N ILE A 62 9.64 -3.43 5.02
CA ILE A 62 10.67 -3.10 6.01
C ILE A 62 10.78 -4.11 7.16
N SER A 63 10.10 -5.26 7.08
CA SER A 63 10.02 -6.25 8.17
C SER A 63 9.55 -5.64 9.49
N TYR A 64 8.68 -4.63 9.44
CA TYR A 64 8.18 -3.96 10.64
C TYR A 64 7.24 -4.88 11.43
N ASP A 65 7.50 -4.97 12.74
CA ASP A 65 6.58 -5.55 13.72
C ASP A 65 6.08 -4.42 14.65
N PRO A 66 4.76 -4.17 14.72
CA PRO A 66 4.20 -3.16 15.62
C PRO A 66 4.46 -3.47 17.10
N ASN A 67 4.65 -4.74 17.50
CA ASN A 67 4.92 -5.13 18.89
C ASN A 67 6.36 -4.84 19.33
N GLU A 68 7.28 -4.70 18.39
CA GLU A 68 8.70 -4.46 18.67
C GLU A 68 9.09 -2.97 18.55
N SER A 69 8.15 -2.12 18.13
CA SER A 69 8.39 -0.70 17.90
C SER A 69 7.81 0.17 19.01
N SER A 70 8.65 1.03 19.60
CA SER A 70 8.21 2.06 20.55
C SER A 70 7.40 3.19 19.91
N GLU A 71 7.51 3.37 18.59
CA GLU A 71 6.70 4.33 17.83
C GLU A 71 5.62 3.63 17.01
N ASN A 72 4.40 4.19 17.02
CA ASN A 72 3.32 3.73 16.14
C ASN A 72 3.48 4.39 14.77
N LEU A 73 4.08 3.66 13.82
CA LEU A 73 4.38 4.19 12.49
C LEU A 73 3.09 4.53 11.71
N ARG A 74 1.99 3.78 11.91
CA ARG A 74 0.70 4.05 11.24
C ARG A 74 0.14 5.41 11.62
N LEU A 75 0.16 5.76 12.92
CA LEU A 75 -0.32 7.07 13.38
C LEU A 75 0.49 8.24 12.78
N ASN A 76 1.79 8.05 12.55
CA ASN A 76 2.61 9.04 11.86
C ASN A 76 2.14 9.26 10.40
N PHE A 77 1.72 8.20 9.71
CA PHE A 77 1.17 8.30 8.34
C PHE A 77 -0.23 8.91 8.30
N VAL A 78 -1.10 8.58 9.27
CA VAL A 78 -2.42 9.22 9.39
C VAL A 78 -2.28 10.73 9.60
N ALA A 79 -1.39 11.16 10.52
CA ALA A 79 -1.10 12.57 10.73
C ALA A 79 -0.50 13.23 9.47
N PHE A 80 0.35 12.51 8.74
CA PHE A 80 0.91 12.98 7.47
C PHE A 80 -0.19 13.24 6.43
N MET A 81 -1.13 12.31 6.25
CA MET A 81 -2.26 12.46 5.33
C MET A 81 -3.12 13.68 5.67
N GLN A 82 -3.52 13.81 6.95
CA GLN A 82 -4.35 14.92 7.41
C GLN A 82 -3.71 16.29 7.13
N GLY A 83 -2.40 16.42 7.34
CA GLY A 83 -1.72 17.68 7.06
C GLY A 83 -1.41 17.91 5.57
N LEU A 84 -1.27 16.85 4.76
CA LEU A 84 -1.07 16.95 3.32
C LEU A 84 -2.25 17.65 2.61
N LEU A 85 -3.47 17.42 3.10
CA LEU A 85 -4.70 18.04 2.60
C LEU A 85 -5.10 19.32 3.34
N SER A 86 -4.31 19.76 4.33
CA SER A 86 -4.61 20.93 5.15
C SER A 86 -3.96 22.21 4.62
N PHE A 87 -4.42 23.36 5.11
CA PHE A 87 -3.77 24.63 4.83
C PHE A 87 -2.34 24.65 5.41
N PRO A 88 -1.31 25.06 4.64
CA PRO A 88 0.09 24.81 4.97
C PRO A 88 0.66 25.79 6.01
N VAL A 89 0.06 25.83 7.20
CA VAL A 89 0.47 26.72 8.32
C VAL A 89 1.14 25.91 9.42
N ASN A 90 2.43 26.16 9.62
CA ASN A 90 3.26 25.46 10.60
C ASN A 90 3.18 26.09 12.01
N ILE A 91 2.02 26.01 12.63
CA ILE A 91 1.79 26.47 14.02
C ILE A 91 1.46 25.24 14.89
N PRO A 92 2.00 25.13 16.12
CA PRO A 92 1.66 24.05 17.03
C PRO A 92 0.15 23.86 17.17
N GLY A 93 -0.31 22.61 17.00
CA GLY A 93 -1.72 22.25 17.05
C GLY A 93 -2.39 22.11 15.67
N THR A 94 -1.84 22.71 14.61
CA THR A 94 -2.40 22.57 13.25
C THR A 94 -2.13 21.18 12.66
N ALA A 95 -2.97 20.76 11.71
CA ALA A 95 -2.79 19.51 10.97
C ALA A 95 -1.46 19.50 10.20
N TYR A 96 -1.08 20.64 9.59
CA TYR A 96 0.19 20.76 8.88
C TYR A 96 1.40 20.59 9.80
N ASN A 97 1.39 21.19 11.00
CA ASN A 97 2.45 20.98 11.99
C ASN A 97 2.53 19.50 12.43
N LYS A 98 1.39 18.86 12.71
CA LYS A 98 1.34 17.42 13.05
C LYS A 98 1.88 16.54 11.92
N CYS A 99 1.59 16.88 10.66
CA CYS A 99 2.12 16.19 9.48
C CYS A 99 3.66 16.29 9.41
N LEU A 100 4.23 17.48 9.60
CA LEU A 100 5.69 17.66 9.63
C LEU A 100 6.33 16.84 10.77
N GLN A 101 5.71 16.80 11.95
CA GLN A 101 6.19 15.98 13.06
C GLN A 101 6.08 14.48 12.80
N GLY A 102 4.95 14.03 12.25
CA GLY A 102 4.72 12.63 11.87
C GLY A 102 5.74 12.17 10.83
N ARG A 103 5.98 12.98 9.80
CA ARG A 103 7.04 12.73 8.81
C ARG A 103 8.43 12.68 9.46
N LYS A 104 8.76 13.61 10.34
CA LYS A 104 10.06 13.63 11.04
C LYS A 104 10.28 12.35 11.87
N LYS A 105 9.28 11.91 12.62
CA LYS A 105 9.30 10.68 13.41
C LYS A 105 9.48 9.43 12.54
N ALA A 106 8.63 9.28 11.51
CA ALA A 106 8.71 8.19 10.55
C ALA A 106 10.09 8.14 9.86
N MET A 107 10.62 9.27 9.39
CA MET A 107 11.94 9.33 8.75
C MET A 107 13.08 8.98 9.71
N LYS A 108 13.00 9.38 10.99
CA LYS A 108 13.97 8.99 12.01
C LYS A 108 13.96 7.48 12.25
N MET A 109 12.78 6.88 12.34
CA MET A 109 12.61 5.44 12.50
C MET A 109 13.17 4.67 11.29
N LEU A 110 12.80 5.08 10.08
CA LEU A 110 13.30 4.47 8.84
C LEU A 110 14.82 4.59 8.71
N LYS A 111 15.40 5.72 9.11
CA LYS A 111 16.85 5.90 9.14
C LYS A 111 17.52 4.93 10.11
N ARG A 112 17.00 4.82 11.34
CA ARG A 112 17.52 3.88 12.33
C ARG A 112 17.51 2.44 11.79
N MET A 113 16.39 2.01 11.19
CA MET A 113 16.29 0.68 10.57
C MET A 113 17.30 0.50 9.42
N LEU A 114 17.60 1.57 8.68
CA LEU A 114 18.59 1.54 7.59
C LEU A 114 20.00 1.34 8.11
N ASP A 115 20.36 2.06 9.16
CA ASP A 115 21.67 1.97 9.80
C ASP A 115 21.86 0.59 10.46
N GLU A 116 20.86 0.08 11.17
CA GLU A 116 20.85 -1.28 11.75
C GLU A 116 21.05 -2.36 10.68
N ARG A 117 20.41 -2.21 9.52
CA ARG A 117 20.56 -3.15 8.40
C ARG A 117 21.94 -3.11 7.75
N ARG A 118 22.51 -1.92 7.58
CA ARG A 118 23.85 -1.74 7.01
C ARG A 118 24.94 -2.35 7.91
N ALA A 119 24.74 -2.28 9.23
CA ALA A 119 25.67 -2.83 10.20
C ALA A 119 25.53 -4.36 10.37
N SER A 120 24.40 -4.93 9.95
CA SER A 120 24.11 -6.36 10.08
C SER A 120 24.70 -7.18 8.92
N SER A 121 25.06 -8.44 9.17
CA SER A 121 25.40 -9.36 8.08
C SER A 121 24.20 -9.58 7.16
N PRO A 122 24.40 -9.80 5.83
CA PRO A 122 23.31 -10.11 4.92
C PRO A 122 22.45 -11.26 5.45
N ARG A 123 21.12 -11.11 5.39
CA ARG A 123 20.18 -12.15 5.84
C ARG A 123 20.39 -13.41 4.99
N LYS A 124 20.95 -14.46 5.60
CA LYS A 124 21.32 -15.71 4.89
C LYS A 124 20.13 -16.64 4.58
N ASN A 125 18.91 -16.34 5.07
CA ASN A 125 17.81 -17.30 5.13
C ASN A 125 16.63 -16.99 4.19
N GLY A 126 16.84 -16.29 3.07
CA GLY A 126 15.79 -16.06 2.06
C GLY A 126 14.65 -15.11 2.47
N GLN A 127 14.67 -14.56 3.69
CA GLN A 127 13.74 -13.54 4.21
C GLN A 127 14.17 -12.12 3.84
N SER A 128 14.53 -11.92 2.57
CA SER A 128 14.83 -10.59 2.04
C SER A 128 13.53 -9.81 1.81
N ASP A 129 13.47 -8.58 2.28
CA ASP A 129 12.37 -7.66 2.02
C ASP A 129 12.80 -6.52 1.07
N PHE A 130 11.88 -5.60 0.75
CA PHE A 130 12.18 -4.49 -0.16
C PHE A 130 13.40 -3.66 0.26
N PHE A 131 13.57 -3.49 1.57
CA PHE A 131 14.53 -2.60 2.15
C PHE A 131 15.93 -3.24 2.20
N ASP A 132 16.05 -4.58 2.17
CA ASP A 132 17.33 -5.25 1.83
C ASP A 132 17.78 -4.87 0.40
N TYR A 133 16.88 -4.91 -0.59
CA TYR A 133 17.23 -4.49 -1.96
C TYR A 133 17.63 -3.02 -2.04
N VAL A 134 17.01 -2.16 -1.23
CA VAL A 134 17.40 -0.75 -1.11
C VAL A 134 18.82 -0.61 -0.55
N VAL A 135 19.18 -1.39 0.47
CA VAL A 135 20.54 -1.40 1.04
C VAL A 135 21.55 -1.89 0.00
N GLU A 136 21.29 -3.02 -0.66
CA GLU A 136 22.15 -3.54 -1.74
C GLU A 136 22.41 -2.50 -2.82
N GLU A 137 21.37 -1.77 -3.22
CA GLU A 137 21.47 -0.73 -4.23
C GLU A 137 22.24 0.50 -3.74
N LEU A 138 22.16 0.86 -2.45
CA LEU A 138 22.97 1.93 -1.84
C LEU A 138 24.46 1.56 -1.75
N MET A 139 24.79 0.27 -1.64
CA MET A 139 26.17 -0.20 -1.50
C MET A 139 26.92 -0.34 -2.84
N LYS A 140 26.24 -0.14 -3.98
CA LYS A 140 26.89 -0.18 -5.31
C LYS A 140 27.79 1.02 -5.55
N GLU A 141 28.98 0.79 -6.10
CA GLU A 141 29.99 1.83 -6.41
C GLU A 141 29.46 2.99 -7.27
N LYS A 142 28.49 2.73 -8.16
CA LYS A 142 27.84 3.72 -9.03
C LYS A 142 26.33 3.82 -8.78
N SER A 143 25.92 3.86 -7.52
CA SER A 143 24.50 4.00 -7.18
C SER A 143 23.94 5.37 -7.60
N LEU A 144 22.79 5.38 -8.27
CA LEU A 144 22.00 6.59 -8.52
C LEU A 144 21.12 6.96 -7.32
N MET A 145 21.11 6.12 -6.28
CA MET A 145 20.28 6.29 -5.09
C MET A 145 21.12 6.83 -3.95
N THR A 146 20.70 7.97 -3.39
CA THR A 146 21.25 8.47 -2.12
C THR A 146 20.42 7.94 -0.96
N GLU A 147 20.98 7.95 0.25
CA GLU A 147 20.25 7.62 1.48
C GLU A 147 18.94 8.41 1.60
N ALA A 148 18.97 9.70 1.27
CA ALA A 148 17.78 10.54 1.27
C ALA A 148 16.72 10.04 0.27
N ILE A 149 17.12 9.66 -0.95
CA ILE A 149 16.20 9.11 -1.96
C ILE A 149 15.62 7.78 -1.49
N ALA A 150 16.45 6.89 -0.94
CA ALA A 150 16.03 5.59 -0.40
C ALA A 150 14.97 5.74 0.70
N LEU A 151 15.24 6.56 1.73
CA LEU A 151 14.31 6.77 2.83
C LEU A 151 13.00 7.42 2.35
N ASN A 152 13.08 8.38 1.43
CA ASN A 152 11.89 8.98 0.83
C ASN A 152 11.08 7.98 -0.02
N LEU A 153 11.74 7.09 -0.75
CA LEU A 153 11.08 6.05 -1.53
C LEU A 153 10.33 5.08 -0.62
N ILE A 154 10.97 4.60 0.44
CA ILE A 154 10.34 3.69 1.41
C ILE A 154 9.15 4.36 2.09
N PHE A 155 9.32 5.60 2.56
CA PHE A 155 8.23 6.39 3.14
C PHE A 155 7.06 6.53 2.17
N ALA A 156 7.34 6.88 0.91
CA ALA A 156 6.31 7.06 -0.11
C ALA A 156 5.59 5.74 -0.45
N LEU A 157 6.31 4.62 -0.51
CA LEU A 157 5.72 3.31 -0.77
C LEU A 157 4.83 2.84 0.39
N LEU A 158 5.26 3.03 1.64
CA LEU A 158 4.43 2.73 2.81
C LEU A 158 3.13 3.53 2.77
N PHE A 159 3.23 4.85 2.55
CA PHE A 159 2.08 5.74 2.47
C PHE A 159 1.13 5.36 1.32
N ALA A 160 1.67 5.20 0.10
CA ALA A 160 0.87 5.00 -1.10
C ALA A 160 0.09 3.68 -1.07
N ASN A 161 0.70 2.59 -0.60
CA ASN A 161 0.04 1.29 -0.52
C ASN A 161 -1.03 1.24 0.57
N PHE A 162 -0.73 1.81 1.74
CA PHE A 162 -1.63 1.81 2.88
C PHE A 162 -2.90 2.64 2.63
N GLU A 163 -2.76 3.92 2.32
CA GLU A 163 -3.92 4.83 2.24
C GLU A 163 -4.87 4.47 1.11
N THR A 164 -4.34 4.15 -0.08
CA THR A 164 -5.18 3.88 -1.26
C THR A 164 -5.89 2.54 -1.18
N THR A 165 -5.17 1.47 -0.83
CA THR A 165 -5.72 0.10 -0.80
C THR A 165 -6.71 -0.07 0.36
N SER A 166 -6.44 0.53 1.52
CA SER A 166 -7.36 0.46 2.66
C SER A 166 -8.68 1.17 2.35
N LEU A 167 -8.63 2.33 1.70
CA LEU A 167 -9.83 3.03 1.26
C LEU A 167 -10.57 2.24 0.18
N ALA A 168 -9.86 1.66 -0.80
CA ALA A 168 -10.47 0.81 -1.82
C ALA A 168 -11.25 -0.37 -1.23
N LEU A 169 -10.64 -1.12 -0.31
CA LEU A 169 -11.26 -2.28 0.34
C LEU A 169 -12.44 -1.87 1.23
N THR A 170 -12.30 -0.77 1.97
CA THR A 170 -13.39 -0.23 2.79
C THR A 170 -14.60 0.12 1.92
N MET A 171 -14.36 0.77 0.78
CA MET A 171 -15.41 1.13 -0.17
C MET A 171 -16.00 -0.10 -0.86
N ALA A 172 -15.18 -1.10 -1.24
CA ALA A 172 -15.67 -2.34 -1.83
C ALA A 172 -16.68 -3.03 -0.91
N ILE A 173 -16.32 -3.22 0.37
CA ILE A 173 -17.19 -3.88 1.34
C ILE A 173 -18.44 -3.05 1.61
N LYS A 174 -18.32 -1.72 1.71
CA LYS A 174 -19.48 -0.83 1.89
C LYS A 174 -20.45 -0.94 0.72
N ILE A 175 -19.96 -0.86 -0.51
CA ILE A 175 -20.77 -0.94 -1.73
C ILE A 175 -21.42 -2.32 -1.84
N LEU A 176 -20.67 -3.41 -1.64
CA LEU A 176 -21.21 -4.77 -1.69
C LEU A 176 -22.30 -5.02 -0.63
N THR A 177 -22.13 -4.46 0.57
CA THR A 177 -23.14 -4.55 1.63
C THR A 177 -24.45 -3.87 1.24
N ASP A 178 -24.37 -2.77 0.48
CA ASP A 178 -25.54 -2.06 -0.03
C ASP A 178 -26.17 -2.74 -1.27
N HIS A 179 -25.47 -3.70 -1.89
CA HIS A 179 -25.92 -4.40 -3.12
C HIS A 179 -25.86 -5.93 -2.95
N PRO A 180 -26.80 -6.54 -2.19
CA PRO A 180 -26.76 -7.97 -1.86
C PRO A 180 -26.77 -8.92 -3.06
N ALA A 181 -27.41 -8.53 -4.17
CA ALA A 181 -27.42 -9.33 -5.39
C ALA A 181 -26.01 -9.49 -5.99
N GLU A 182 -25.23 -8.40 -5.99
CA GLU A 182 -23.85 -8.42 -6.47
C GLU A 182 -22.95 -9.21 -5.51
N LEU A 183 -23.18 -9.10 -4.19
CA LEU A 183 -22.49 -9.93 -3.21
C LEU A 183 -22.77 -11.43 -3.42
N GLN A 184 -24.02 -11.81 -3.70
CA GLN A 184 -24.37 -13.21 -3.99
C GLN A 184 -23.67 -13.72 -5.24
N GLU A 185 -23.57 -12.91 -6.30
CA GLU A 185 -22.86 -13.31 -7.51
C GLU A 185 -21.36 -13.47 -7.27
N LEU A 186 -20.76 -12.58 -6.46
CA LEU A 186 -19.36 -12.70 -6.03
C LEU A 186 -19.13 -13.99 -5.22
N MET A 187 -20.05 -14.32 -4.32
CA MET A 187 -19.99 -15.58 -3.56
C MET A 187 -20.05 -16.80 -4.47
N LYS A 188 -20.94 -16.82 -5.48
CA LYS A 188 -21.02 -17.93 -6.45
C LYS A 188 -19.71 -18.15 -7.19
N GLU A 189 -19.04 -17.07 -7.62
CA GLU A 189 -17.72 -17.15 -8.27
C GLU A 189 -16.71 -17.83 -7.35
N HIS A 190 -16.57 -17.36 -6.11
CA HIS A 190 -15.59 -17.91 -5.17
C HIS A 190 -15.92 -19.33 -4.70
N GLU A 191 -17.19 -19.65 -4.48
CA GLU A 191 -17.62 -21.02 -4.15
C GLU A 191 -17.33 -22.00 -5.29
N ALA A 192 -17.53 -21.59 -6.55
CA ALA A 192 -17.20 -22.42 -7.71
C ALA A 192 -15.69 -22.69 -7.78
N ILE A 193 -14.86 -21.69 -7.49
CA ILE A 193 -13.39 -21.87 -7.39
C ILE A 193 -13.06 -22.91 -6.31
N VAL A 194 -13.59 -22.76 -5.10
CA VAL A 194 -13.32 -23.69 -3.98
C VAL A 194 -13.82 -25.10 -4.28
N ARG A 195 -15.02 -25.26 -4.85
CA ARG A 195 -15.57 -26.58 -5.23
C ARG A 195 -14.71 -27.32 -6.25
N ASN A 196 -14.03 -26.59 -7.12
CA ASN A 196 -13.15 -27.16 -8.14
C ASN A 196 -11.74 -27.47 -7.63
N ARG A 197 -11.42 -27.15 -6.36
CA ARG A 197 -10.14 -27.51 -5.73
C ARG A 197 -10.13 -28.97 -5.30
N GLY A 198 -9.00 -29.65 -5.54
CA GLY A 198 -8.77 -30.99 -4.99
C GLY A 198 -8.65 -31.00 -3.46
N ASN A 199 -8.14 -29.92 -2.87
CA ASN A 199 -8.13 -29.68 -1.43
C ASN A 199 -8.74 -28.30 -1.14
N PRO A 200 -9.92 -28.22 -0.51
CA PRO A 200 -10.54 -26.92 -0.17
C PRO A 200 -9.67 -26.04 0.74
N ASN A 201 -8.79 -26.64 1.54
CA ASN A 201 -7.91 -25.96 2.48
C ASN A 201 -6.56 -25.56 1.87
N SER A 202 -6.31 -25.83 0.58
CA SER A 202 -5.11 -25.32 -0.07
C SER A 202 -5.22 -23.82 -0.31
N GLY A 203 -4.11 -23.10 -0.15
CA GLY A 203 -4.04 -21.67 -0.45
C GLY A 203 -4.36 -21.36 -1.92
N MET A 204 -4.75 -20.11 -2.16
CA MET A 204 -5.13 -19.59 -3.47
C MET A 204 -3.98 -19.66 -4.45
N THR A 205 -4.25 -20.23 -5.62
CA THR A 205 -3.28 -20.31 -6.70
C THR A 205 -3.37 -19.09 -7.62
N TRP A 206 -2.27 -18.78 -8.31
CA TRP A 206 -2.24 -17.73 -9.32
C TRP A 206 -3.22 -17.97 -10.49
N LYS A 207 -3.49 -19.24 -10.81
CA LYS A 207 -4.46 -19.60 -11.85
C LYS A 207 -5.88 -19.20 -11.43
N GLU A 208 -6.23 -19.46 -10.17
CA GLU A 208 -7.53 -19.12 -9.60
C GLU A 208 -7.70 -17.61 -9.50
N TYR A 209 -6.70 -16.90 -8.96
CA TYR A 209 -6.72 -15.43 -8.91
C TYR A 209 -7.01 -14.82 -10.30
N LYS A 210 -6.35 -15.30 -11.34
CA LYS A 210 -6.61 -14.83 -12.72
C LYS A 210 -7.98 -15.22 -13.28
N SER A 211 -8.66 -16.20 -12.70
CA SER A 211 -9.99 -16.63 -13.16
C SER A 211 -11.14 -15.82 -12.55
N MET A 212 -10.87 -15.00 -11.52
CA MET A 212 -11.85 -14.18 -10.79
C MET A 212 -12.32 -12.98 -11.64
N THR A 213 -13.17 -13.28 -12.61
CA THR A 213 -13.61 -12.31 -13.63
C THR A 213 -14.59 -11.30 -13.04
N TYR A 214 -15.56 -11.77 -12.25
CA TYR A 214 -16.56 -10.95 -11.61
C TYR A 214 -15.95 -10.14 -10.46
N THR A 215 -15.05 -10.72 -9.66
CA THR A 215 -14.26 -9.98 -8.67
C THR A 215 -13.53 -8.79 -9.30
N ASN A 216 -12.93 -8.96 -10.48
CA ASN A 216 -12.27 -7.85 -11.19
C ASN A 216 -13.26 -6.76 -11.63
N GLN A 217 -14.49 -7.13 -12.02
CA GLN A 217 -15.54 -6.15 -12.32
C GLN A 217 -15.93 -5.36 -11.06
N VAL A 218 -16.11 -6.03 -9.93
CA VAL A 218 -16.38 -5.40 -8.63
C VAL A 218 -15.25 -4.45 -8.21
N ILE A 219 -13.98 -4.86 -8.39
CA ILE A 219 -12.82 -3.98 -8.11
C ILE A 219 -12.87 -2.73 -8.99
N ASN A 220 -13.08 -2.91 -10.31
CA ASN A 220 -13.14 -1.80 -11.25
C ASN A 220 -14.29 -0.83 -10.92
N GLU A 221 -15.46 -1.35 -10.60
CA GLU A 221 -16.62 -0.53 -10.25
C GLU A 221 -16.43 0.18 -8.91
N THR A 222 -15.81 -0.49 -7.93
CA THR A 222 -15.43 0.11 -6.65
C THR A 222 -14.52 1.32 -6.87
N VAL A 223 -13.43 1.16 -7.63
CA VAL A 223 -12.48 2.28 -7.84
C VAL A 223 -13.09 3.40 -8.69
N ARG A 224 -14.01 3.07 -9.60
CA ARG A 224 -14.78 4.05 -10.40
C ARG A 224 -15.68 4.91 -9.52
N LEU A 225 -16.41 4.28 -8.59
CA LEU A 225 -17.35 4.96 -7.69
C LEU A 225 -16.66 5.68 -6.54
N ALA A 226 -15.65 5.06 -5.93
CA ALA A 226 -14.95 5.60 -4.76
C ALA A 226 -14.07 6.81 -5.10
N ASN A 227 -13.59 6.92 -6.35
CA ASN A 227 -12.73 8.01 -6.82
C ASN A 227 -11.57 8.34 -5.84
N ILE A 228 -10.84 7.29 -5.44
CA ILE A 228 -9.83 7.32 -4.36
C ILE A 228 -8.78 8.42 -4.55
N VAL A 229 -8.40 8.69 -5.80
CA VAL A 229 -7.47 9.76 -6.17
C VAL A 229 -8.19 10.68 -7.17
N PRO A 230 -8.83 11.77 -6.71
CA PRO A 230 -9.76 12.55 -7.52
C PRO A 230 -9.11 13.37 -8.63
N GLY A 231 -7.79 13.52 -8.62
CA GLY A 231 -7.08 14.27 -9.64
C GLY A 231 -5.57 14.14 -9.52
N ILE A 232 -4.89 14.56 -10.59
CA ILE A 232 -3.43 14.60 -10.62
C ILE A 232 -2.98 15.97 -11.09
N PHE A 233 -2.09 16.60 -10.32
CA PHE A 233 -1.53 17.88 -10.66
C PHE A 233 -0.47 17.73 -11.76
N ARG A 234 -0.50 18.66 -12.73
CA ARG A 234 0.47 18.80 -13.82
C ARG A 234 0.82 20.27 -13.98
N LYS A 235 2.06 20.54 -14.37
CA LYS A 235 2.52 21.88 -14.76
C LYS A 235 2.88 21.83 -16.24
N ALA A 236 2.32 22.73 -17.03
CA ALA A 236 2.73 22.92 -18.42
C ALA A 236 4.18 23.42 -18.44
N LEU A 237 5.05 22.74 -19.20
CA LEU A 237 6.45 23.13 -19.36
C LEU A 237 6.68 24.05 -20.56
N THR A 238 5.70 24.06 -21.47
CA THR A 238 5.62 24.89 -22.67
C THR A 238 4.16 25.27 -22.86
N ASP A 239 3.92 26.31 -23.66
CA ASP A 239 2.55 26.67 -24.04
C ASP A 239 1.87 25.51 -24.77
N ILE A 240 0.60 25.28 -24.44
CA ILE A 240 -0.21 24.22 -25.03
C ILE A 240 -1.29 24.90 -25.86
N HIS A 241 -1.21 24.73 -27.19
CA HIS A 241 -2.26 25.18 -28.10
C HIS A 241 -3.32 24.07 -28.19
N ASP A 242 -4.32 24.16 -27.32
CA ASP A 242 -5.52 23.34 -27.40
C ASP A 242 -6.64 24.15 -28.07
N THR A 243 -7.17 23.65 -29.19
CA THR A 243 -8.21 24.33 -29.97
C THR A 243 -9.54 24.44 -29.23
N GLN A 244 -9.71 23.76 -28.09
CA GLN A 244 -10.94 23.79 -27.28
C GLN A 244 -10.92 24.82 -26.14
N PHE A 245 -9.76 25.41 -25.81
CA PHE A 245 -9.64 26.41 -24.76
C PHE A 245 -9.30 27.78 -25.37
N ARG A 246 -10.26 28.72 -25.35
CA ARG A 246 -10.00 30.11 -25.74
C ARG A 246 -8.95 30.70 -24.81
N GLN A 247 -7.91 31.32 -25.38
CA GLN A 247 -7.04 32.22 -24.63
C GLN A 247 -7.92 33.37 -24.10
N VAL A 248 -8.18 33.38 -22.79
CA VAL A 248 -8.82 34.51 -22.13
C VAL A 248 -7.71 35.51 -21.80
N GLY A 249 -7.62 36.58 -22.60
CA GLY A 249 -6.78 37.75 -22.32
C GLY A 249 -5.61 37.93 -23.28
N GLN A 250 -5.81 38.78 -24.30
CA GLN A 250 -4.80 39.73 -24.76
C GLN A 250 -5.12 41.09 -24.12
#